data_AF-A0A0Q6MC19-F1
#
_entry.id   AF-A0A0Q6MC19-F1
#
_cell.length_a   1.000
_cell.length_b   1.000
_cell.length_c   1.000
_cell.angle_alpha   90.00
_cell.angle_beta   90.00
_cell.angle_gamma   90.00
#
_symmetry.space_group_name_H-M   'P 1'
#
loop_
_entity.id
_entity.type
_entity.pdbx_description
1 polymer ?
#
loop_
_entity_poly.entity_id
_entity_poly.type
_entity_poly.pdbx_seq_one_letter_code
_entity_poly.pdbx_strand_id
1 'polypeptide(L)'
;MALLSGLISCSGADAADFACWQPNKTVLAADEAGEGYWTKERRDRAVSENDGGNVTAPKPEGLAATARVDVTQPPYEYGGKLFYTRDGVDYTASAQFVSEDNVLLAAAHSMWRGDKHAVNVVFYPAYEDGAGTRFIVDQAAVLTDWIPVSPDPPSAEKSALDYAALRTTANSDAGKFVLSQDGSFTAVSMMGYPGNFGDGKYMYKQDSTKLAQVGGTYLAAPTEFGTGASGGAWFAPDNSLVSVVSAQIMQGKTLAMTGPALTATTEAMIAFVKGGCN
;
A
#
# COMPACT_ATOMS: atom_id res chain seq x y z
N MET A 1 5.90 42.33 31.55
CA MET A 1 6.24 41.79 30.21
C MET A 1 6.58 40.31 30.44
N ALA A 2 5.59 39.44 30.36
CA ALA A 2 5.75 38.00 30.57
C ALA A 2 5.42 37.30 29.25
N LEU A 3 6.45 36.74 28.63
CA LEU A 3 6.33 35.89 27.45
C LEU A 3 5.77 34.53 27.92
N LEU A 4 4.49 34.28 27.64
CA LEU A 4 3.97 32.92 27.62
C LEU A 4 4.47 32.26 26.33
N SER A 5 5.53 31.47 26.47
CA SER A 5 5.91 30.44 25.50
C SER A 5 4.82 29.36 25.49
N GLY A 6 3.99 29.38 24.45
CA GLY A 6 3.04 28.33 24.16
C GLY A 6 3.77 27.02 23.88
N LEU A 7 3.52 26.02 24.72
CA LEU A 7 3.86 24.63 24.45
C LEU A 7 3.07 24.19 23.20
N ILE A 8 3.78 23.91 22.12
CA ILE A 8 3.24 23.15 21.00
C ILE A 8 3.12 21.72 21.50
N SER A 9 1.91 21.30 21.85
CA SER A 9 1.61 19.90 22.10
C SER A 9 1.70 19.16 20.77
N CYS A 10 2.78 18.42 20.55
CA CYS A 10 2.76 17.29 19.62
C CYS A 10 1.82 16.23 20.22
N SER A 11 0.54 16.25 19.88
CA SER A 11 -0.36 15.14 20.18
C SER A 11 0.08 13.95 19.34
N GLY A 12 0.58 12.89 19.99
CA GLY A 12 0.75 11.60 19.35
C GLY A 12 -0.60 11.05 18.91
N ALA A 13 -0.61 10.17 17.91
CA ALA A 13 -1.83 9.48 17.50
C ALA A 13 -2.29 8.53 18.62
N ASP A 14 -3.58 8.54 18.90
CA ASP A 14 -4.25 7.69 19.88
C ASP A 14 -4.94 6.50 19.18
N ALA A 15 -5.26 5.44 19.91
CA ALA A 15 -5.97 4.28 19.35
C ALA A 15 -7.31 4.63 18.68
N ALA A 16 -7.95 5.75 19.08
CA ALA A 16 -9.18 6.26 18.48
C ALA A 16 -8.99 6.79 17.05
N ASP A 17 -7.76 7.06 16.62
CA ASP A 17 -7.45 7.55 15.28
C ASP A 17 -7.46 6.43 14.22
N PHE A 18 -7.64 5.17 14.65
CA PHE A 18 -7.56 3.99 13.79
C PHE A 18 -8.84 3.16 13.85
N ALA A 19 -9.38 2.84 12.67
CA ALA A 19 -10.40 1.82 12.53
C ALA A 19 -9.72 0.48 12.23
N CYS A 20 -9.87 -0.49 13.12
CA CYS A 20 -9.29 -1.83 12.97
C CYS A 20 -10.34 -2.93 12.87
N TRP A 21 -10.03 -3.98 12.10
CA TRP A 21 -10.85 -5.18 11.95
C TRP A 21 -10.00 -6.44 11.70
N GLN A 22 -10.64 -7.60 11.78
CA GLN A 22 -10.03 -8.90 11.49
C GLN A 22 -10.51 -9.44 10.13
N PRO A 23 -9.66 -9.43 9.09
CA PRO A 23 -10.09 -9.83 7.75
C PRO A 23 -9.95 -11.34 7.46
N ASN A 24 -9.56 -12.20 8.41
CA ASN A 24 -9.20 -13.60 8.11
C ASN A 24 -10.28 -14.65 8.38
N LYS A 25 -11.44 -14.31 8.96
CA LYS A 25 -12.40 -15.30 9.48
C LYS A 25 -12.75 -16.41 8.48
N THR A 26 -13.12 -16.06 7.25
CA THR A 26 -13.49 -17.06 6.22
C THR A 26 -12.28 -17.82 5.69
N VAL A 27 -11.12 -17.17 5.58
CA VAL A 27 -9.87 -17.81 5.11
C VAL A 27 -9.45 -18.90 6.07
N LEU A 28 -9.47 -18.61 7.38
CA LEU A 28 -9.17 -19.58 8.42
C LEU A 28 -10.17 -20.75 8.39
N ALA A 29 -11.47 -20.49 8.29
CA ALA A 29 -12.48 -21.55 8.23
C ALA A 29 -12.30 -22.45 6.99
N ALA A 30 -11.99 -21.88 5.83
CA ALA A 30 -11.75 -22.66 4.61
C ALA A 30 -10.45 -23.48 4.68
N ASP A 31 -9.42 -22.95 5.33
CA ASP A 31 -8.16 -23.67 5.56
C ASP A 31 -8.35 -24.83 6.55
N GLU A 32 -9.12 -24.63 7.63
CA GLU A 32 -9.50 -25.67 8.58
C GLU A 32 -10.30 -26.80 7.93
N ALA A 33 -11.15 -26.47 6.94
CA ALA A 33 -11.89 -27.44 6.14
C ALA A 33 -11.05 -28.13 5.05
N GLY A 34 -9.80 -27.70 4.82
CA GLY A 34 -8.92 -28.22 3.76
C GLY A 34 -9.32 -27.79 2.34
N GLU A 35 -10.25 -26.83 2.20
CA GLU A 35 -10.75 -26.35 0.91
C GLU A 35 -9.86 -25.22 0.34
N GLY A 36 -9.31 -24.39 1.23
CA GLY A 36 -8.46 -23.25 0.88
C GLY A 36 -9.22 -22.13 0.16
N TYR A 37 -9.43 -20.97 0.81
CA TYR A 37 -10.21 -19.88 0.23
C TYR A 37 -9.60 -19.32 -1.08
N TRP A 38 -8.29 -19.05 -1.07
CA TRP A 38 -7.55 -18.52 -2.21
C TRP A 38 -6.90 -19.63 -3.03
N THR A 39 -7.71 -20.36 -3.80
CA THR A 39 -7.19 -21.28 -4.83
C THR A 39 -6.46 -20.50 -5.93
N LYS A 40 -5.67 -21.20 -6.75
CA LYS A 40 -5.00 -20.56 -7.90
C LYS A 40 -6.02 -19.93 -8.84
N GLU A 41 -7.11 -20.63 -9.12
CA GLU A 41 -8.19 -20.17 -10.00
C GLU A 41 -8.89 -18.92 -9.45
N ARG A 42 -9.02 -18.81 -8.12
CA ARG A 42 -9.56 -17.60 -7.49
C ARG A 42 -8.59 -16.43 -7.63
N ARG A 43 -7.30 -16.65 -7.37
CA ARG A 43 -6.24 -15.63 -7.54
C ARG A 43 -6.12 -15.16 -8.99
N ASP A 44 -6.19 -16.07 -9.96
CA ASP A 44 -6.11 -15.75 -11.39
C ASP A 44 -7.30 -14.91 -11.89
N ARG A 45 -8.46 -14.99 -11.20
CA ARG A 45 -9.66 -14.20 -11.53
C ARG A 45 -9.78 -12.90 -10.75
N ALA A 46 -8.96 -12.70 -9.72
CA ALA A 46 -8.99 -11.47 -8.94
C ALA A 46 -8.55 -10.28 -9.81
N VAL A 47 -9.24 -9.15 -9.67
CA VAL A 47 -9.04 -7.98 -10.54
C VAL A 47 -8.33 -6.85 -9.81
N SER A 48 -7.55 -6.05 -10.51
CA SER A 48 -7.04 -4.80 -9.94
C SER A 48 -8.20 -3.82 -9.75
N GLU A 49 -8.34 -3.26 -8.55
CA GLU A 49 -9.40 -2.29 -8.30
C GLU A 49 -9.10 -0.94 -8.97
N ASN A 50 -10.12 -0.34 -9.58
CA ASN A 50 -10.08 1.05 -10.03
C ASN A 50 -10.56 1.96 -8.88
N ASP A 51 -9.71 2.90 -8.47
CA ASP A 51 -9.95 3.88 -7.41
C ASP A 51 -10.95 4.99 -7.82
N GLY A 52 -11.47 4.95 -9.05
CA GLY A 52 -12.40 5.92 -9.61
C GLY A 52 -11.73 6.95 -10.53
N GLY A 53 -10.41 6.86 -10.74
CA GLY A 53 -9.70 7.66 -11.73
C GLY A 53 -9.92 7.15 -13.15
N ASN A 54 -10.72 7.84 -13.96
CA ASN A 54 -10.68 7.70 -15.42
C ASN A 54 -9.52 8.51 -15.99
N VAL A 55 -8.29 8.22 -15.55
CA VAL A 55 -7.10 8.83 -16.13
C VAL A 55 -6.58 7.87 -17.20
N THR A 56 -6.92 8.13 -18.45
CA THR A 56 -6.25 7.46 -19.57
C THR A 56 -4.81 7.94 -19.57
N ALA A 57 -3.90 7.09 -19.10
CA ALA A 57 -2.47 7.37 -19.18
C ALA A 57 -2.11 7.75 -20.63
N PRO A 58 -1.41 8.88 -20.86
CA PRO A 58 -0.82 9.13 -22.17
C PRO A 58 0.00 7.92 -22.60
N LYS A 59 -0.05 7.53 -23.87
CA LYS A 59 0.84 6.48 -24.38
C LYS A 59 2.28 6.89 -24.05
N PRO A 60 3.07 6.03 -23.38
CA PRO A 60 4.43 6.36 -23.00
C PRO A 60 5.31 6.34 -24.25
N GLU A 61 5.43 7.46 -24.94
CA GLU A 61 6.50 7.66 -25.90
C GLU A 61 7.79 7.97 -25.11
N GLY A 62 8.62 6.96 -24.90
CA GLY A 62 10.03 7.14 -24.48
C GLY A 62 10.37 6.96 -23.00
N LEU A 63 9.51 6.36 -22.17
CA LEU A 63 9.83 6.08 -20.77
C LEU A 63 10.22 4.62 -20.56
N ALA A 64 11.50 4.29 -20.78
CA ALA A 64 12.08 2.96 -20.53
C ALA A 64 12.35 2.69 -19.04
N ALA A 65 11.68 3.37 -18.11
CA ALA A 65 12.01 3.35 -16.69
C ALA A 65 11.31 2.22 -15.91
N THR A 66 10.27 1.60 -16.49
CA THR A 66 9.55 0.48 -15.87
C THR A 66 10.16 -0.86 -16.27
N ALA A 67 10.58 -1.66 -15.30
CA ALA A 67 11.17 -2.96 -15.51
C ALA A 67 10.61 -4.01 -14.54
N ARG A 68 10.44 -5.25 -15.02
CA ARG A 68 10.23 -6.40 -14.13
C ARG A 68 11.48 -6.59 -13.28
N VAL A 69 11.30 -6.91 -12.01
CA VAL A 69 12.39 -7.10 -11.06
C VAL A 69 12.61 -8.57 -10.73
N ASP A 70 13.80 -8.87 -10.22
CA ASP A 70 14.05 -10.13 -9.52
C ASP A 70 13.54 -10.00 -8.08
N VAL A 71 12.41 -10.67 -7.81
CA VAL A 71 11.74 -10.65 -6.50
C VAL A 71 12.52 -11.35 -5.39
N THR A 72 13.66 -11.99 -5.71
CA THR A 72 14.55 -12.63 -4.72
C THR A 72 15.64 -11.70 -4.20
N GLN A 73 15.68 -10.45 -4.66
CA GLN A 73 16.70 -9.48 -4.27
C GLN A 73 16.10 -8.37 -3.40
N PRO A 74 16.82 -7.87 -2.38
CA PRO A 74 16.45 -6.63 -1.71
C PRO A 74 16.38 -5.44 -2.68
N PRO A 75 15.42 -4.51 -2.50
CA PRO A 75 14.36 -4.55 -1.50
C PRO A 75 13.06 -5.22 -2.00
N TYR A 76 13.07 -5.88 -3.15
CA TYR A 76 11.90 -6.46 -3.81
C TYR A 76 11.33 -7.67 -3.06
N GLU A 77 12.18 -8.45 -2.40
CA GLU A 77 11.74 -9.59 -1.58
C GLU A 77 10.89 -9.19 -0.37
N TYR A 78 10.95 -7.92 0.06
CA TYR A 78 10.11 -7.39 1.14
C TYR A 78 8.69 -7.07 0.66
N GLY A 79 8.51 -6.90 -0.64
CA GLY A 79 7.24 -6.58 -1.29
C GLY A 79 6.49 -7.82 -1.75
N GLY A 80 5.21 -7.66 -2.04
CA GLY A 80 4.39 -8.77 -2.49
C GLY A 80 3.01 -8.35 -2.98
N LYS A 81 2.25 -9.36 -3.39
CA LYS A 81 0.90 -9.18 -3.93
C LYS A 81 -0.13 -9.45 -2.83
N LEU A 82 -1.07 -8.53 -2.67
CA LEU A 82 -2.25 -8.70 -1.84
C LEU A 82 -3.40 -9.29 -2.66
N PHE A 83 -4.13 -10.20 -2.05
CA PHE A 83 -5.43 -10.67 -2.52
C PHE A 83 -6.45 -10.46 -1.41
N TYR A 84 -7.60 -9.91 -1.76
CA TYR A 84 -8.68 -9.63 -0.81
C TYR A 84 -10.03 -9.69 -1.50
N THR A 85 -11.09 -9.84 -0.72
CA THR A 85 -12.46 -9.78 -1.19
C THR A 85 -13.13 -8.55 -0.58
N ARG A 86 -13.88 -7.80 -1.39
CA ARG A 86 -14.78 -6.76 -0.88
C ARG A 86 -16.06 -6.80 -1.70
N ASP A 87 -17.21 -6.77 -1.00
CA ASP A 87 -18.52 -6.83 -1.66
C ASP A 87 -18.72 -8.04 -2.60
N GLY A 88 -18.14 -9.19 -2.24
CA GLY A 88 -18.19 -10.41 -3.05
C GLY A 88 -17.28 -10.43 -4.28
N VAL A 89 -16.53 -9.35 -4.54
CA VAL A 89 -15.56 -9.27 -5.63
C VAL A 89 -14.15 -9.49 -5.08
N ASP A 90 -13.36 -10.29 -5.80
CA ASP A 90 -11.97 -10.54 -5.48
C ASP A 90 -11.06 -9.55 -6.19
N TYR A 91 -10.18 -8.94 -5.41
CA TYR A 91 -9.30 -7.88 -5.84
C TYR A 91 -7.84 -8.21 -5.59
N THR A 92 -6.97 -7.46 -6.28
CA THR A 92 -5.53 -7.48 -6.05
C THR A 92 -4.97 -6.09 -5.82
N ALA A 93 -3.91 -6.03 -5.03
CA ALA A 93 -3.13 -4.84 -4.72
C ALA A 93 -1.68 -5.24 -4.40
N SER A 94 -0.88 -4.28 -3.94
CA SER A 94 0.50 -4.47 -3.52
C SER A 94 0.68 -4.08 -2.05
N ALA A 95 1.68 -4.64 -1.40
CA ALA A 95 2.09 -4.28 -0.04
C ALA A 95 3.55 -4.69 0.21
N GLN A 96 4.10 -4.27 1.35
CA GLN A 96 5.47 -4.61 1.76
C GLN A 96 5.60 -4.70 3.27
N PHE A 97 6.53 -5.55 3.72
CA PHE A 97 6.93 -5.62 5.13
C PHE A 97 7.66 -4.35 5.56
N VAL A 98 7.28 -3.84 6.73
CA VAL A 98 7.86 -2.64 7.36
C VAL A 98 8.27 -2.86 8.82
N SER A 99 7.91 -4.01 9.39
CA SER A 99 8.43 -4.46 10.69
C SER A 99 8.99 -5.88 10.55
N GLU A 100 9.94 -6.21 11.42
CA GLU A 100 10.39 -7.61 11.64
C GLU A 100 9.22 -8.46 12.17
N ASP A 101 8.20 -7.77 12.67
CA ASP A 101 6.99 -8.25 13.32
C ASP A 101 6.22 -9.30 12.55
N ASN A 102 6.01 -9.11 11.24
CA ASN A 102 4.79 -9.48 10.47
C ASN A 102 3.90 -8.28 10.05
N VAL A 103 4.37 -7.04 10.14
CA VAL A 103 3.56 -5.87 9.77
C VAL A 103 3.85 -5.41 8.34
N LEU A 104 2.78 -5.23 7.57
CA LEU A 104 2.78 -4.70 6.22
C LEU A 104 2.28 -3.25 6.19
N LEU A 105 2.77 -2.45 5.24
CA LEU A 105 2.05 -1.28 4.75
C LEU A 105 1.40 -1.58 3.39
N ALA A 106 0.20 -1.03 3.20
CA ALA A 106 -0.60 -1.10 1.99
C ALA A 106 -1.34 0.24 1.77
N ALA A 107 -2.14 0.35 0.71
CA ALA A 107 -3.02 1.49 0.49
C ALA A 107 -4.34 1.31 1.27
N ALA A 108 -4.85 2.39 1.86
CA ALA A 108 -6.12 2.37 2.58
C ALA A 108 -7.29 2.05 1.66
N HIS A 109 -7.30 2.54 0.42
CA HIS A 109 -8.40 2.29 -0.53
C HIS A 109 -8.54 0.81 -0.91
N SER A 110 -7.45 0.05 -0.89
CA SER A 110 -7.51 -1.40 -1.08
C SER A 110 -8.19 -2.08 0.10
N MET A 111 -8.08 -1.52 1.30
CA MET A 111 -8.57 -2.15 2.53
C MET A 111 -9.92 -1.62 2.99
N TRP A 112 -10.29 -0.37 2.65
CA TRP A 112 -11.55 0.26 3.06
C TRP A 112 -12.08 1.22 2.00
N ARG A 113 -13.35 1.10 1.64
CA ARG A 113 -14.06 1.97 0.70
C ARG A 113 -15.53 2.11 1.07
N GLY A 114 -15.95 3.33 1.40
CA GLY A 114 -17.28 3.64 1.92
C GLY A 114 -17.54 2.94 3.25
N ASP A 115 -18.67 2.23 3.32
CA ASP A 115 -19.07 1.42 4.46
C ASP A 115 -18.49 -0.01 4.42
N LYS A 116 -17.67 -0.33 3.41
CA LYS A 116 -17.15 -1.68 3.17
C LYS A 116 -15.65 -1.74 3.44
N HIS A 117 -15.23 -2.82 4.08
CA HIS A 117 -13.83 -3.14 4.33
C HIS A 117 -13.47 -4.47 3.65
N ALA A 118 -12.19 -4.65 3.38
CA ALA A 118 -11.64 -5.85 2.80
C ALA A 118 -11.73 -7.01 3.79
N VAL A 119 -12.14 -8.16 3.29
CA VAL A 119 -12.14 -9.43 4.00
C VAL A 119 -11.35 -10.45 3.19
N ASN A 120 -11.05 -11.58 3.81
CA ASN A 120 -10.30 -12.68 3.25
C ASN A 120 -8.93 -12.23 2.74
N VAL A 121 -8.24 -11.40 3.52
CA VAL A 121 -7.00 -10.76 3.08
C VAL A 121 -5.83 -11.74 3.24
N VAL A 122 -5.08 -11.95 2.16
CA VAL A 122 -3.81 -12.69 2.17
C VAL A 122 -2.74 -11.93 1.41
N PHE A 123 -1.50 -12.14 1.82
CA PHE A 123 -0.31 -11.55 1.22
C PHE A 123 0.63 -12.65 0.72
N TYR A 124 1.23 -12.42 -0.44
CA TYR A 124 2.26 -13.29 -1.00
C TYR A 124 3.53 -12.45 -1.23
N PRO A 125 4.51 -12.46 -0.29
CA PRO A 125 5.80 -11.84 -0.53
C PRO A 125 6.48 -12.50 -1.73
N ALA A 126 7.21 -11.69 -2.50
CA ALA A 126 7.91 -12.13 -3.70
C ALA A 126 7.01 -12.96 -4.66
N TYR A 127 5.72 -12.60 -4.76
CA TYR A 127 4.77 -13.28 -5.64
C TYR A 127 5.26 -13.26 -7.09
N GLU A 128 5.22 -14.42 -7.74
CA GLU A 128 5.70 -14.58 -9.11
C GLU A 128 4.82 -15.61 -9.85
N ASP A 129 3.96 -15.13 -10.75
CA ASP A 129 3.08 -15.96 -11.60
C ASP A 129 2.32 -17.09 -10.87
N GLY A 130 1.77 -16.78 -9.68
CA GLY A 130 1.00 -17.73 -8.89
C GLY A 130 1.80 -18.47 -7.82
N ALA A 131 3.12 -18.36 -7.85
CA ALA A 131 4.03 -18.85 -6.83
C ALA A 131 4.22 -17.81 -5.70
N GLY A 132 4.72 -18.29 -4.56
CA GLY A 132 4.96 -17.50 -3.35
C GLY A 132 4.37 -18.18 -2.11
N THR A 133 4.95 -17.89 -0.95
CA THR A 133 4.42 -18.35 0.33
C THR A 133 3.21 -17.50 0.70
N ARG A 134 2.11 -18.15 1.10
CA ARG A 134 0.90 -17.44 1.52
C ARG A 134 0.99 -17.01 2.97
N PHE A 135 0.71 -15.74 3.24
CA PHE A 135 0.56 -15.16 4.57
C PHE A 135 -0.88 -14.72 4.78
N ILE A 136 -1.51 -15.16 5.88
CA ILE A 136 -2.87 -14.73 6.24
C ILE A 136 -2.77 -13.42 7.01
N VAL A 137 -3.58 -12.42 6.67
CA VAL A 137 -3.64 -11.17 7.42
C VAL A 137 -4.69 -11.28 8.52
N ASP A 138 -4.30 -11.17 9.78
CA ASP A 138 -5.21 -11.32 10.93
C ASP A 138 -5.74 -10.02 11.52
N GLN A 139 -5.03 -8.91 11.29
CA GLN A 139 -5.46 -7.56 11.67
C GLN A 139 -5.20 -6.60 10.53
N ALA A 140 -6.08 -5.63 10.37
CA ALA A 140 -5.94 -4.53 9.43
C ALA A 140 -6.44 -3.25 10.08
N ALA A 141 -5.77 -2.13 9.81
CA ALA A 141 -6.23 -0.82 10.24
C ALA A 141 -6.05 0.24 9.13
N VAL A 142 -6.95 1.21 9.15
CA VAL A 142 -6.88 2.47 8.40
C VAL A 142 -7.08 3.63 9.37
N LEU A 143 -6.72 4.85 8.95
CA LEU A 143 -7.12 6.06 9.66
C LEU A 143 -8.65 6.17 9.72
N THR A 144 -9.21 6.59 10.85
CA THR A 144 -10.65 6.91 10.92
C THR A 144 -11.02 8.03 9.93
N ASP A 145 -10.12 8.98 9.72
CA ASP A 145 -10.29 10.09 8.77
C ASP A 145 -10.31 9.64 7.31
N TRP A 146 -9.77 8.44 7.00
CA TRP A 146 -9.88 7.86 5.66
C TRP A 146 -11.33 7.48 5.32
N ILE A 147 -12.08 6.96 6.29
CA ILE A 147 -13.42 6.38 6.07
C ILE A 147 -14.36 7.35 5.34
N PRO A 148 -14.60 8.59 5.82
CA PRO A 148 -15.56 9.50 5.18
C PRO A 148 -15.17 9.92 3.76
N VAL A 149 -13.87 9.97 3.44
CA VAL A 149 -13.36 10.40 2.12
C VAL A 149 -13.05 9.23 1.18
N SER A 150 -13.08 8.00 1.68
CA SER A 150 -12.75 6.81 0.91
C SER A 150 -13.59 6.61 -0.38
N PRO A 151 -14.88 7.02 -0.47
CA PRO A 151 -15.65 6.94 -1.71
C PRO A 151 -15.29 8.01 -2.75
N ASP A 152 -14.65 9.11 -2.34
CA ASP A 152 -14.46 10.29 -3.19
C ASP A 152 -13.47 10.00 -4.33
N PRO A 153 -13.48 10.76 -5.44
CA PRO A 153 -12.47 10.65 -6.48
C PRO A 153 -11.04 10.90 -5.94
N PRO A 154 -9.99 10.39 -6.61
CA PRO A 154 -8.61 10.68 -6.24
C PRO A 154 -8.30 12.18 -6.13
N SER A 155 -7.64 12.58 -5.03
CA SER A 155 -7.09 13.92 -4.83
C SER A 155 -5.80 13.85 -4.02
N ALA A 156 -5.02 14.93 -3.99
CA ALA A 156 -3.84 15.00 -3.14
C ALA A 156 -4.21 14.83 -1.67
N GLU A 157 -5.20 15.60 -1.18
CA GLU A 157 -5.67 15.55 0.21
C GLU A 157 -6.11 14.14 0.63
N LYS A 158 -6.85 13.44 -0.24
CA LYS A 158 -7.25 12.05 -0.01
C LYS A 158 -6.03 11.13 0.08
N SER A 159 -5.06 11.32 -0.81
CA SER A 159 -3.85 10.50 -0.87
C SER A 159 -2.96 10.65 0.38
N ALA A 160 -3.06 11.76 1.12
CA ALA A 160 -2.36 11.94 2.40
C ALA A 160 -2.82 10.94 3.48
N LEU A 161 -4.05 10.42 3.36
CA LEU A 161 -4.67 9.48 4.29
C LEU A 161 -4.65 8.04 3.76
N ASP A 162 -4.17 7.82 2.54
CA ASP A 162 -4.32 6.56 1.82
C ASP A 162 -3.23 5.54 2.16
N TYR A 163 -3.14 5.17 3.43
CA TYR A 163 -2.29 4.07 3.89
C TYR A 163 -2.99 3.21 4.93
N ALA A 164 -2.69 1.91 4.90
CA ALA A 164 -3.18 0.91 5.83
C ALA A 164 -1.99 0.15 6.43
N ALA A 165 -2.13 -0.29 7.68
CA ALA A 165 -1.23 -1.24 8.31
C ALA A 165 -1.94 -2.57 8.46
N LEU A 166 -1.24 -3.66 8.14
CA LEU A 166 -1.77 -5.02 8.20
C LEU A 166 -0.83 -5.90 9.02
N ARG A 167 -1.37 -6.85 9.79
CA ARG A 167 -0.59 -7.86 10.49
C ARG A 167 -0.78 -9.22 9.85
N THR A 168 0.30 -9.92 9.55
CA THR A 168 0.24 -11.31 9.08
C THR A 168 0.35 -12.30 10.24
N THR A 169 -0.22 -13.50 10.10
CA THR A 169 -0.15 -14.54 11.13
C THR A 169 1.24 -15.16 11.30
N ALA A 170 2.18 -14.84 10.42
CA ALA A 170 3.55 -15.31 10.42
C ALA A 170 4.52 -14.15 10.11
N ASN A 171 5.74 -14.28 10.62
CA ASN A 171 6.82 -13.30 10.43
C ASN A 171 7.47 -13.48 9.06
N SER A 172 8.02 -12.40 8.50
CA SER A 172 8.83 -12.46 7.30
C SER A 172 10.26 -12.92 7.61
N ASP A 173 10.75 -13.92 6.90
CA ASP A 173 12.17 -14.28 6.92
C ASP A 173 12.98 -13.49 5.88
N ALA A 174 12.32 -12.81 4.94
CA ALA A 174 12.95 -12.10 3.83
C ALA A 174 13.48 -10.71 4.21
N GLY A 175 13.11 -10.16 5.38
CA GLY A 175 13.46 -8.80 5.80
C GLY A 175 12.32 -7.80 5.64
N LYS A 176 12.66 -6.51 5.69
CA LYS A 176 11.71 -5.38 5.72
C LYS A 176 12.33 -4.10 5.15
N PHE A 177 11.46 -3.17 4.77
CA PHE A 177 11.86 -1.78 4.60
C PHE A 177 12.09 -1.09 5.94
N VAL A 178 13.05 -0.17 5.97
CA VAL A 178 13.18 0.83 7.03
C VAL A 178 12.33 2.03 6.64
N LEU A 179 11.39 2.43 7.49
CA LEU A 179 10.60 3.64 7.26
C LEU A 179 11.47 4.89 7.34
N SER A 180 11.21 5.84 6.46
CA SER A 180 11.77 7.18 6.52
C SER A 180 10.66 8.21 6.50
N GLN A 181 10.70 9.10 7.50
CA GLN A 181 9.90 10.32 7.56
C GLN A 181 10.63 11.50 6.89
N ASP A 182 11.84 11.27 6.35
CA ASP A 182 12.58 12.31 5.65
C ASP A 182 11.93 12.57 4.29
N GLY A 183 11.31 13.75 4.16
CA GLY A 183 10.73 14.23 2.92
C GLY A 183 11.72 14.90 1.98
N SER A 184 13.04 14.86 2.23
CA SER A 184 14.04 15.59 1.43
C SER A 184 14.45 14.90 0.12
N PHE A 185 14.08 13.63 -0.07
CA PHE A 185 14.45 12.85 -1.26
C PHE A 185 13.94 13.46 -2.58
N THR A 186 14.69 13.29 -3.67
CA THR A 186 14.27 13.75 -5.01
C THR A 186 14.09 12.57 -5.97
N ALA A 187 15.08 11.70 -6.07
CA ALA A 187 14.95 10.44 -6.80
C ALA A 187 14.13 9.45 -5.96
N VAL A 188 13.20 8.75 -6.61
CA VAL A 188 12.38 7.74 -5.96
C VAL A 188 12.12 6.59 -6.93
N SER A 189 12.14 5.38 -6.41
CA SER A 189 11.68 4.19 -7.12
C SER A 189 10.35 3.73 -6.54
N MET A 190 9.43 3.31 -7.40
CA MET A 190 8.16 2.69 -7.00
C MET A 190 8.20 1.22 -7.37
N MET A 191 7.65 0.34 -6.54
CA MET A 191 7.45 -1.06 -6.90
C MET A 191 6.02 -1.54 -6.60
N GLY A 192 5.56 -2.54 -7.34
CA GLY A 192 4.24 -3.14 -7.13
C GLY A 192 3.85 -4.13 -8.24
N TYR A 193 2.59 -4.53 -8.25
CA TYR A 193 1.98 -5.45 -9.21
C TYR A 193 0.96 -4.73 -10.10
N PRO A 194 1.39 -3.77 -10.95
CA PRO A 194 0.49 -3.05 -11.85
C PRO A 194 -0.19 -4.00 -12.85
N GLY A 195 -1.50 -3.92 -12.97
CA GLY A 195 -2.30 -4.77 -13.86
C GLY A 195 -2.07 -4.49 -15.35
N ASN A 196 -1.56 -3.30 -15.70
CA ASN A 196 -1.21 -2.95 -17.07
C ASN A 196 0.16 -3.50 -17.53
N PHE A 197 0.91 -4.18 -16.65
CA PHE A 197 2.15 -4.88 -17.01
C PHE A 197 2.11 -6.34 -16.54
N GLY A 198 2.36 -7.27 -17.46
CA GLY A 198 2.39 -8.70 -17.15
C GLY A 198 1.12 -9.22 -16.45
N ASP A 199 -0.03 -8.59 -16.70
CA ASP A 199 -1.33 -8.86 -16.08
C ASP A 199 -1.30 -8.84 -14.53
N GLY A 200 -0.39 -8.05 -13.95
CA GLY A 200 -0.15 -8.00 -12.51
C GLY A 200 0.42 -9.29 -11.93
N LYS A 201 0.93 -10.21 -12.75
CA LYS A 201 1.51 -11.49 -12.29
C LYS A 201 2.94 -11.37 -11.78
N TYR A 202 3.61 -10.26 -12.08
CA TYR A 202 5.01 -10.00 -11.78
C TYR A 202 5.15 -8.66 -11.09
N MET A 203 6.18 -8.55 -10.24
CA MET A 203 6.54 -7.26 -9.66
C MET A 203 7.29 -6.43 -10.70
N TYR A 204 6.93 -5.14 -10.79
CA TYR A 204 7.64 -4.15 -11.58
C TYR A 204 8.18 -3.07 -10.66
N LYS A 205 9.28 -2.46 -11.10
CA LYS A 205 9.87 -1.26 -10.51
C LYS A 205 9.92 -0.17 -11.56
N GLN A 206 9.69 1.06 -11.13
CA GLN A 206 9.78 2.24 -11.97
C GLN A 206 10.52 3.35 -11.24
N ASP A 207 11.46 3.99 -11.94
CA ASP A 207 12.12 5.20 -11.45
C ASP A 207 11.32 6.46 -11.80
N SER A 208 11.18 7.33 -10.80
CA SER A 208 10.48 8.60 -10.90
C SER A 208 11.26 9.69 -10.15
N THR A 209 10.81 10.94 -10.31
CA THR A 209 11.31 12.09 -9.56
C THR A 209 10.18 12.69 -8.75
N LYS A 210 10.40 12.91 -7.46
CA LYS A 210 9.50 13.70 -6.62
C LYS A 210 9.45 15.13 -7.14
N LEU A 211 8.27 15.54 -7.58
CA LEU A 211 8.02 16.88 -8.13
C LEU A 211 7.66 17.89 -7.04
N ALA A 212 6.86 17.46 -6.06
CA ALA A 212 6.38 18.33 -4.99
C ALA A 212 5.90 17.52 -3.78
N GLN A 213 5.72 18.23 -2.68
CA GLN A 213 4.92 17.78 -1.55
C GLN A 213 3.83 18.83 -1.32
N VAL A 214 2.57 18.39 -1.28
CA VAL A 214 1.41 19.24 -1.02
C VAL A 214 0.72 18.68 0.22
N GLY A 215 0.85 19.39 1.35
CA GLY A 215 0.40 18.87 2.64
C GLY A 215 1.08 17.53 2.99
N GLY A 216 0.26 16.53 3.29
CA GLY A 216 0.71 15.16 3.61
C GLY A 216 0.94 14.26 2.41
N THR A 217 1.09 14.79 1.19
CA THR A 217 1.17 13.98 -0.04
C THR A 217 2.38 14.34 -0.87
N TYR A 218 3.08 13.30 -1.34
CA TYR A 218 4.10 13.41 -2.36
C TYR A 218 3.50 13.25 -3.76
N LEU A 219 4.08 13.98 -4.71
CA LEU A 219 3.82 13.87 -6.13
C LEU A 219 5.10 13.45 -6.83
N ALA A 220 5.06 12.38 -7.60
CA ALA A 220 6.21 11.92 -8.36
C ALA A 220 5.83 11.58 -9.80
N ALA A 221 6.73 11.93 -10.72
CA ALA A 221 6.57 11.69 -12.14
C ALA A 221 7.93 11.42 -12.80
N PRO A 222 7.95 10.80 -13.98
CA PRO A 222 6.80 10.21 -14.66
C PRO A 222 6.29 8.95 -13.95
N THR A 223 5.07 8.51 -14.27
CA THR A 223 4.61 7.17 -13.90
C THR A 223 3.79 6.50 -14.99
N GLU A 224 3.88 5.18 -15.04
CA GLU A 224 3.15 4.26 -15.91
C GLU A 224 2.41 3.19 -15.10
N PHE A 225 2.60 3.14 -13.78
CA PHE A 225 1.94 2.16 -12.89
C PHE A 225 0.43 2.38 -12.86
N GLY A 226 -0.34 1.46 -13.42
CA GLY A 226 -1.80 1.45 -13.38
C GLY A 226 -2.37 0.74 -12.15
N THR A 227 -3.66 0.39 -12.24
CA THR A 227 -4.41 -0.28 -11.17
C THR A 227 -3.72 -1.56 -10.68
N GLY A 228 -3.77 -1.83 -9.37
CA GLY A 228 -3.12 -3.00 -8.74
C GLY A 228 -1.73 -2.72 -8.17
N ALA A 229 -1.07 -1.65 -8.62
CA ALA A 229 0.16 -1.16 -7.97
C ALA A 229 -0.11 -0.53 -6.59
N SER A 230 -1.36 -0.17 -6.29
CA SER A 230 -1.83 0.39 -5.03
C SER A 230 -1.24 -0.30 -3.80
N GLY A 231 -0.69 0.48 -2.89
CA GLY A 231 -0.03 0.04 -1.66
C GLY A 231 1.44 -0.34 -1.81
N GLY A 232 1.94 -0.48 -3.04
CA GLY A 232 3.33 -0.80 -3.31
C GLY A 232 4.30 0.27 -2.82
N ALA A 233 5.53 -0.12 -2.51
CA ALA A 233 6.50 0.76 -1.87
C ALA A 233 6.98 1.89 -2.80
N TRP A 234 7.15 3.09 -2.24
CA TRP A 234 8.07 4.09 -2.76
C TRP A 234 9.31 4.10 -1.89
N PHE A 235 10.49 3.99 -2.50
CA PHE A 235 11.75 3.96 -1.78
C PHE A 235 12.79 4.89 -2.40
N ALA A 236 13.58 5.51 -1.53
CA ALA A 236 14.71 6.36 -1.91
C ALA A 236 15.92 5.48 -2.33
N PRO A 237 16.98 6.07 -2.92
CA PRO A 237 18.16 5.31 -3.38
C PRO A 237 18.89 4.52 -2.29
N ASP A 238 18.68 4.84 -1.02
CA ASP A 238 19.20 4.11 0.14
C ASP A 238 18.29 2.95 0.58
N ASN A 239 17.25 2.64 -0.20
CA ASN A 239 16.20 1.66 0.08
C ASN A 239 15.33 1.96 1.31
N SER A 240 15.34 3.20 1.83
CA SER A 240 14.36 3.60 2.83
C SER A 240 12.98 3.79 2.20
N LEU A 241 11.93 3.28 2.87
CA LEU A 241 10.55 3.45 2.45
C LEU A 241 10.09 4.86 2.81
N VAL A 242 9.70 5.63 1.81
CA VAL A 242 9.30 7.04 1.96
C VAL A 242 7.81 7.26 1.74
N SER A 243 7.11 6.32 1.08
CA SER A 243 5.68 6.40 0.79
C SER A 243 5.12 5.06 0.31
N VAL A 244 3.82 5.03 0.01
CA VAL A 244 3.13 3.93 -0.69
C VAL A 244 2.41 4.47 -1.92
N VAL A 245 2.28 3.64 -2.97
CA VAL A 245 1.50 3.95 -4.17
C VAL A 245 0.04 4.15 -3.77
N SER A 246 -0.47 5.37 -3.95
CA SER A 246 -1.88 5.71 -3.68
C SER A 246 -2.65 5.77 -5.00
N ALA A 247 -2.70 6.94 -5.64
CA ALA A 247 -3.51 7.18 -6.82
C ALA A 247 -2.75 7.91 -7.93
N GLN A 248 -3.20 7.70 -9.17
CA GLN A 248 -2.72 8.49 -10.31
C GLN A 248 -3.47 9.83 -10.38
N ILE A 249 -2.73 10.91 -10.65
CA ILE A 249 -3.33 12.21 -10.96
C ILE A 249 -2.65 12.85 -12.18
N MET A 250 -3.37 13.74 -12.87
CA MET A 250 -2.78 14.57 -13.92
C MET A 250 -2.16 15.83 -13.33
N GLN A 251 -0.84 15.99 -13.47
CA GLN A 251 -0.14 17.23 -13.16
C GLN A 251 0.16 17.99 -14.46
N GLY A 252 -0.75 18.87 -14.85
CA GLY A 252 -0.74 19.49 -16.17
C GLY A 252 -0.98 18.45 -17.26
N LYS A 253 0.04 18.13 -18.07
CA LYS A 253 -0.02 17.10 -19.12
C LYS A 253 0.71 15.80 -18.74
N THR A 254 1.29 15.73 -17.55
CA THR A 254 2.09 14.60 -17.10
C THR A 254 1.29 13.75 -16.11
N LEU A 255 1.30 12.44 -16.31
CA LEU A 255 0.77 11.49 -15.33
C LEU A 255 1.74 11.42 -14.15
N ALA A 256 1.23 11.71 -12.95
CA ALA A 256 1.97 11.63 -11.70
C ALA A 256 1.32 10.58 -10.80
N MET A 257 2.14 9.93 -9.97
CA MET A 257 1.65 9.12 -8.87
C MET A 257 1.64 9.97 -7.59
N THR A 258 0.62 9.76 -6.77
CA THR A 258 0.54 10.29 -5.42
C THR A 258 0.91 9.21 -4.40
N GLY A 259 1.42 9.64 -3.25
CA GLY A 259 1.60 8.77 -2.10
C GLY A 259 1.62 9.59 -0.80
N PRO A 260 1.13 9.04 0.32
CA PRO A 260 1.15 9.72 1.60
C PRO A 260 2.59 9.90 2.11
N ALA A 261 2.86 11.04 2.74
CA ALA A 261 4.05 11.21 3.55
C ALA A 261 3.93 10.34 4.80
N LEU A 262 4.96 9.53 5.07
CA LEU A 262 4.99 8.73 6.30
C LEU A 262 5.32 9.63 7.48
N THR A 263 4.60 9.47 8.59
CA THR A 263 4.71 10.32 9.77
C THR A 263 4.71 9.49 11.06
N ALA A 264 4.78 10.15 12.21
CA ALA A 264 4.61 9.50 13.51
C ALA A 264 3.25 8.80 13.63
N THR A 265 2.20 9.30 12.96
CA THR A 265 0.89 8.64 12.89
C THR A 265 0.98 7.29 12.16
N THR A 266 1.81 7.20 11.11
CA THR A 266 2.06 5.93 10.41
C THR A 266 2.73 4.92 11.34
N GLU A 267 3.76 5.34 12.07
CA GLU A 267 4.46 4.49 13.04
C GLU A 267 3.53 4.04 14.18
N ALA A 268 2.67 4.95 14.66
CA ALA A 268 1.66 4.64 15.67
C ALA A 268 0.65 3.61 15.17
N MET A 269 0.18 3.71 13.92
CA MET A 269 -0.73 2.71 13.35
C MET A 269 -0.06 1.34 13.18
N ILE A 270 1.22 1.31 12.77
CA ILE A 270 2.02 0.08 12.71
C ILE A 270 2.14 -0.56 14.10
N ALA A 271 2.45 0.24 15.13
CA ALA A 271 2.55 -0.23 16.51
C ALA A 271 1.21 -0.75 17.04
N PHE A 272 0.11 -0.03 16.75
CA PHE A 272 -1.24 -0.41 17.12
C PHE A 272 -1.65 -1.75 16.52
N VAL A 273 -1.45 -1.93 15.21
CA VAL A 273 -1.75 -3.20 14.51
C VAL A 273 -0.84 -4.33 15.01
N LYS A 274 0.44 -4.06 15.25
CA LYS A 274 1.37 -5.01 15.88
C LYS A 274 0.84 -5.51 17.23
N GLY A 275 0.34 -4.59 18.06
CA GLY A 275 -0.31 -4.86 19.36
C GLY A 275 -1.65 -5.61 19.27
N GLY A 276 -2.11 -5.94 18.06
CA GLY A 276 -3.40 -6.60 17.85
C GLY A 276 -4.57 -5.64 17.96
N CYS A 277 -4.33 -4.36 17.61
CA CYS A 277 -5.28 -3.27 17.72
C CYS A 277 -5.69 -2.95 19.16
N ASN A 278 -4.70 -2.91 20.06
CA ASN A 278 -4.83 -2.51 21.46
C ASN A 278 -3.68 -1.59 21.88
#